data_AF-A0A0N4VMG5-F1
#
_entry.id   AF-A0A0N4VMG5-F1
#
_cell.length_a   1.000
_cell.length_b   1.000
_cell.length_c   1.000
_cell.angle_alpha   90.00
_cell.angle_beta   90.00
_cell.angle_gamma   90.00
#
_symmetry.space_group_name_H-M   'P 1'
#
loop_
_entity.id
_entity.type
_entity.pdbx_description
1 polymer ?
#
loop_
_entity_poly.entity_id
_entity_poly.type
_entity_poly.pdbx_seq_one_letter_code
_entity_poly.pdbx_strand_id
1 'polypeptide(L)'
;MKAKIKNLENFRNSKKKKLLTTQLLPTTMTLEDVNKHRSDIRSPPGSKRRFKRNGVSRAAKLWPNARIPYTISSQYTSHERALLARAVKEYHDKTCIKFVPRTSGEDDYLFIGKVDGCFSEVGRTSGVQVLSLDNGCLEYATIIHEMMHVVGFYHEHERWDRDDYIDIIWQNIDRAALDQFGKVDLSKTSYYGQPYDYKSILHYDSLAFSKNGYPTMLPKQKGYASTIGNAKDFSEIDLAKINRMYDCQNKQYGGIRFADCEDRITVCWWSQDRCHSPRLHNMMKALCAKTCNFC
;
A
#
# COMPACT_ATOMS: atom_id res chain seq x y z
N MET A 1 19.00 53.93 77.46
CA MET A 1 18.29 53.10 76.46
C MET A 1 18.96 53.33 75.11
N LYS A 2 19.67 52.31 74.60
CA LYS A 2 20.76 52.46 73.65
C LYS A 2 20.28 52.81 72.24
N ALA A 3 20.94 53.83 71.69
CA ALA A 3 20.77 54.39 70.37
C ALA A 3 21.88 53.93 69.40
N LYS A 4 21.73 54.37 68.12
CA LYS A 4 22.72 54.50 67.04
C LYS A 4 22.79 53.31 66.06
N ILE A 5 22.28 53.43 64.82
CA ILE A 5 22.71 54.23 63.65
C ILE A 5 23.82 53.53 62.83
N LYS A 6 23.54 53.47 61.51
CA LYS A 6 24.41 53.29 60.32
C LYS A 6 24.55 51.89 59.70
N ASN A 7 24.05 51.83 58.47
CA ASN A 7 24.70 51.32 57.25
C ASN A 7 25.75 50.21 57.42
N LEU A 8 25.49 49.06 56.82
CA LEU A 8 26.21 48.54 55.64
C LEU A 8 25.74 47.10 55.35
N GLU A 9 25.46 46.86 54.07
CA GLU A 9 25.74 45.61 53.37
C GLU A 9 25.55 44.28 54.11
N ASN A 10 24.39 43.66 53.90
CA ASN A 10 24.22 42.24 53.54
C ASN A 10 22.86 41.75 54.02
N PHE A 11 21.82 42.04 53.26
CA PHE A 11 20.90 40.97 52.85
C PHE A 11 20.80 41.01 51.33
N ARG A 12 21.95 40.74 50.75
CA ARG A 12 22.15 40.43 49.34
C ARG A 12 21.33 39.19 49.01
N ASN A 13 20.59 39.27 47.90
CA ASN A 13 20.16 38.14 47.10
C ASN A 13 19.26 37.09 47.75
N SER A 14 17.98 37.43 47.94
CA SER A 14 16.92 36.51 47.56
C SER A 14 15.58 37.24 47.57
N LYS A 15 14.81 37.15 46.49
CA LYS A 15 13.37 37.45 46.46
C LYS A 15 12.95 38.94 46.50
N LYS A 16 13.26 39.68 45.43
CA LYS A 16 12.38 40.76 44.93
C LYS A 16 12.50 40.92 43.41
N LYS A 17 11.54 40.34 42.68
CA LYS A 17 10.82 40.94 41.54
C LYS A 17 9.77 39.91 41.09
N LYS A 18 8.51 40.11 41.51
CA LYS A 18 7.44 40.79 40.76
C LYS A 18 6.79 39.85 39.72
N LEU A 19 5.69 39.26 40.17
CA LEU A 19 4.34 39.33 39.59
C LEU A 19 4.16 39.26 38.06
N LEU A 20 3.30 38.30 37.67
CA LEU A 20 2.66 38.04 36.37
C LEU A 20 3.56 37.56 35.22
N THR A 21 3.52 36.26 34.94
CA THR A 21 3.51 35.75 33.57
C THR A 21 2.91 34.35 33.55
N THR A 22 1.89 34.21 32.72
CA THR A 22 1.20 32.99 32.31
C THR A 22 2.22 31.86 32.06
N GLN A 23 2.05 30.72 32.72
CA GLN A 23 2.89 29.54 32.48
C GLN A 23 2.66 29.05 31.05
N LEU A 24 3.59 29.40 30.17
CA LEU A 24 3.78 28.78 28.86
C LEU A 24 4.27 27.35 29.10
N LEU A 25 3.46 26.36 28.70
CA LEU A 25 3.88 24.97 28.54
C LEU A 25 5.02 24.90 27.50
N PRO A 26 6.07 24.11 27.73
CA PRO A 26 7.21 24.04 26.82
C PRO A 26 6.81 23.39 25.49
N THR A 27 6.74 24.24 24.46
CA THR A 27 6.75 23.88 23.05
C THR A 27 8.14 23.36 22.69
N THR A 28 8.35 22.04 22.74
CA THR A 28 9.16 21.25 21.80
C THR A 28 9.36 19.83 22.33
N MET A 29 8.74 18.86 21.68
CA MET A 29 9.16 17.46 21.78
C MET A 29 10.46 17.28 21.00
N THR A 30 11.39 16.50 21.55
CA THR A 30 12.69 16.26 20.91
C THR A 30 12.54 15.30 19.71
N LEU A 31 13.44 15.37 18.73
CA LEU A 31 13.48 14.50 17.55
C LEU A 31 13.58 12.99 17.90
N GLU A 32 14.05 12.66 19.10
CA GLU A 32 14.07 11.28 19.61
C GLU A 32 12.71 10.81 20.14
N ASP A 33 11.85 11.72 20.64
CA ASP A 33 10.51 11.39 21.14
C ASP A 33 9.48 11.21 20.02
N VAL A 34 9.64 11.93 18.90
CA VAL A 34 8.83 11.75 17.67
C VAL A 34 9.08 10.39 17.03
N ASN A 35 10.26 9.83 17.24
CA ASN A 35 10.75 8.60 16.64
C ASN A 35 10.15 7.31 17.25
N LYS A 36 9.12 7.41 18.09
CA LYS A 36 8.46 6.29 18.78
C LYS A 36 7.04 5.97 18.30
N HIS A 37 6.48 6.74 17.36
CA HIS A 37 5.22 6.37 16.68
C HIS A 37 5.51 6.00 15.22
N ARG A 38 4.99 4.84 14.84
CA ARG A 38 5.39 4.05 13.68
C ARG A 38 5.16 4.80 12.37
N SER A 39 6.26 5.25 11.75
CA SER A 39 6.43 5.17 10.30
C SER A 39 7.04 3.83 9.99
N ASP A 40 6.45 3.13 9.03
CA ASP A 40 7.02 1.97 8.40
C ASP A 40 8.42 2.32 7.87
N ILE A 41 9.37 1.41 8.09
CA ILE A 41 10.69 1.34 7.44
C ILE A 41 11.81 2.21 8.06
N ARG A 42 12.56 1.61 9.01
CA ARG A 42 13.98 1.98 9.31
C ARG A 42 14.99 1.03 8.67
N SER A 43 16.20 1.53 8.40
CA SER A 43 17.38 0.86 7.81
C SER A 43 18.65 1.19 8.60
N PRO A 44 19.75 0.42 8.44
CA PRO A 44 21.11 0.95 8.51
C PRO A 44 21.95 0.66 7.24
N PRO A 45 23.11 1.34 7.07
CA PRO A 45 23.74 1.59 5.77
C PRO A 45 24.92 0.65 5.44
N GLY A 46 25.22 0.49 4.15
CA GLY A 46 26.44 -0.19 3.70
C GLY A 46 26.58 -0.36 2.19
N SER A 47 27.27 0.60 1.57
CA SER A 47 27.78 0.74 0.19
C SER A 47 27.78 -0.46 -0.79
N LYS A 48 27.29 -0.22 -2.02
CA LYS A 48 28.05 -0.11 -3.31
C LYS A 48 27.07 -0.30 -4.50
N ARG A 49 27.17 0.62 -5.48
CA ARG A 49 26.41 0.81 -6.74
C ARG A 49 25.34 -0.25 -7.06
N ARG A 50 24.05 0.11 -7.08
CA ARG A 50 22.99 -0.77 -7.63
C ARG A 50 21.68 -0.04 -7.99
N PHE A 51 21.05 -0.59 -9.03
CA PHE A 51 19.88 -0.13 -9.78
C PHE A 51 18.58 0.06 -8.97
N LYS A 52 17.72 0.90 -9.54
CA LYS A 52 16.51 1.61 -9.07
C LYS A 52 15.27 0.66 -8.83
N ARG A 53 14.32 0.89 -7.86
CA ARG A 53 13.29 -0.10 -7.34
C ARG A 53 11.87 0.35 -6.77
N ASN A 54 10.72 -0.38 -7.03
CA ASN A 54 9.28 -0.16 -6.61
C ASN A 54 8.43 -1.46 -6.47
N GLY A 55 8.38 -2.06 -5.28
CA GLY A 55 7.64 -3.30 -4.98
C GLY A 55 8.47 -4.28 -4.17
N VAL A 56 7.91 -4.90 -3.13
CA VAL A 56 8.68 -5.67 -2.14
C VAL A 56 9.56 -6.74 -2.80
N SER A 57 10.85 -6.78 -2.46
CA SER A 57 11.80 -7.73 -3.05
C SER A 57 12.15 -8.91 -2.14
N ARG A 58 11.77 -8.85 -0.85
CA ARG A 58 12.01 -9.93 0.09
C ARG A 58 10.94 -11.00 -0.06
N ALA A 59 11.35 -12.26 -0.29
CA ALA A 59 10.42 -13.39 -0.43
C ALA A 59 9.46 -13.53 0.76
N ALA A 60 9.89 -13.21 1.98
CA ALA A 60 9.04 -13.23 3.18
C ALA A 60 7.85 -12.27 3.10
N LYS A 61 7.93 -11.18 2.32
CA LYS A 61 6.85 -10.22 2.09
C LYS A 61 5.92 -10.62 0.95
N LEU A 62 6.21 -11.70 0.24
CA LEU A 62 5.31 -12.24 -0.77
C LEU A 62 4.31 -13.20 -0.13
N TRP A 63 3.12 -13.26 -0.72
CA TRP A 63 2.13 -14.27 -0.38
C TRP A 63 2.53 -15.62 -0.97
N PRO A 64 2.66 -16.69 -0.15
CA PRO A 64 3.02 -18.01 -0.63
C PRO A 64 2.11 -18.46 -1.77
N ASN A 65 2.71 -18.99 -2.84
CA ASN A 65 2.00 -19.45 -4.02
C ASN A 65 1.10 -18.39 -4.68
N ALA A 66 1.32 -17.08 -4.48
CA ALA A 66 0.41 -16.02 -4.95
C ALA A 66 -1.03 -16.16 -4.41
N ARG A 67 -1.22 -16.89 -3.31
CA ARG A 67 -2.52 -17.14 -2.70
C ARG A 67 -2.69 -16.27 -1.46
N ILE A 68 -3.74 -15.46 -1.46
CA ILE A 68 -4.06 -14.47 -0.42
C ILE A 68 -5.37 -14.89 0.24
N PRO A 69 -5.32 -15.62 1.37
CA PRO A 69 -6.52 -15.96 2.11
C PRO A 69 -7.15 -14.70 2.68
N TYR A 70 -8.48 -14.58 2.61
CA TYR A 70 -9.17 -13.42 3.14
C TYR A 70 -10.46 -13.78 3.88
N THR A 71 -10.85 -12.88 4.78
CA THR A 71 -12.20 -12.79 5.36
C THR A 71 -12.76 -11.39 5.10
N ILE A 72 -14.09 -11.28 5.02
CA ILE A 72 -14.78 -10.00 4.75
C ILE A 72 -15.72 -9.70 5.92
N SER A 73 -15.65 -8.47 6.44
CA SER A 73 -16.55 -7.97 7.48
C SER A 73 -18.02 -8.15 7.09
N SER A 74 -18.88 -8.48 8.05
CA SER A 74 -20.33 -8.58 7.87
C SER A 74 -20.98 -7.22 7.58
N GLN A 75 -20.29 -6.11 7.85
CA GLN A 75 -20.79 -4.74 7.66
C GLN A 75 -20.96 -4.35 6.18
N TYR A 76 -20.32 -5.06 5.25
CA TYR A 76 -20.48 -4.77 3.83
C TYR A 76 -21.83 -5.25 3.30
N THR A 77 -22.53 -4.33 2.65
CA THR A 77 -23.78 -4.57 1.91
C THR A 77 -23.53 -5.46 0.68
N SER A 78 -24.60 -5.98 0.09
CA SER A 78 -24.52 -6.78 -1.14
C SER A 78 -23.89 -6.02 -2.32
N HIS A 79 -24.15 -4.71 -2.42
CA HIS A 79 -23.58 -3.88 -3.48
C HIS A 79 -22.06 -3.71 -3.31
N GLU A 80 -21.61 -3.40 -2.09
CA GLU A 80 -20.18 -3.25 -1.78
C GLU A 80 -19.42 -4.58 -1.98
N ARG A 81 -20.04 -5.71 -1.61
CA ARG A 81 -19.48 -7.04 -1.90
C ARG A 81 -19.36 -7.32 -3.40
N ALA A 82 -20.30 -6.84 -4.22
CA ALA A 82 -20.21 -6.98 -5.67
C ALA A 82 -19.03 -6.16 -6.26
N LEU A 83 -18.76 -4.97 -5.71
CA LEU A 83 -17.59 -4.16 -6.10
C LEU A 83 -16.28 -4.84 -5.71
N LEU A 84 -16.18 -5.38 -4.49
CA LEU A 84 -15.05 -6.19 -4.05
C LEU A 84 -14.85 -7.42 -4.95
N ALA A 85 -15.93 -8.15 -5.27
CA ALA A 85 -15.88 -9.31 -6.13
C ALA A 85 -15.42 -8.96 -7.56
N ARG A 86 -15.84 -7.80 -8.08
CA ARG A 86 -15.37 -7.28 -9.37
C ARG A 86 -13.86 -7.02 -9.36
N ALA A 87 -13.34 -6.37 -8.33
CA ALA A 87 -11.89 -6.12 -8.20
C ALA A 87 -11.09 -7.43 -8.05
N VAL A 88 -11.57 -8.37 -7.23
CA VAL A 88 -10.98 -9.72 -7.09
C VAL A 88 -10.94 -10.45 -8.43
N LYS A 89 -12.03 -10.39 -9.20
CA LYS A 89 -12.10 -10.99 -10.53
C LYS A 89 -11.04 -10.40 -11.47
N GLU A 90 -10.80 -9.09 -11.41
CA GLU A 90 -9.79 -8.44 -12.23
C GLU A 90 -8.38 -8.99 -11.96
N TYR A 91 -8.02 -9.15 -10.68
CA TYR A 91 -6.76 -9.79 -10.29
C TYR A 91 -6.67 -11.23 -10.81
N HIS A 92 -7.76 -12.00 -10.68
CA HIS A 92 -7.79 -13.40 -11.11
C HIS A 92 -7.66 -13.57 -12.62
N ASP A 93 -8.22 -12.64 -13.41
CA ASP A 93 -8.20 -12.67 -14.88
C ASP A 93 -6.85 -12.22 -15.46
N LYS A 94 -6.23 -11.20 -14.87
CA LYS A 94 -5.04 -10.55 -15.43
C LYS A 94 -3.72 -11.01 -14.80
N THR A 95 -3.79 -11.73 -13.67
CA THR A 95 -2.61 -12.15 -12.91
C THR A 95 -2.80 -13.54 -12.30
N CYS A 96 -1.71 -14.16 -11.83
CA CYS A 96 -1.78 -15.40 -11.07
C CYS A 96 -2.11 -15.20 -9.58
N ILE A 97 -2.43 -13.98 -9.14
CA ILE A 97 -2.83 -13.70 -7.75
C ILE A 97 -4.22 -14.26 -7.50
N LYS A 98 -4.34 -15.07 -6.45
CA LYS A 98 -5.59 -15.71 -6.04
C LYS A 98 -5.99 -15.27 -4.64
N PHE A 99 -6.89 -14.30 -4.58
CA PHE A 99 -7.69 -14.03 -3.38
C PHE A 99 -8.68 -15.17 -3.17
N VAL A 100 -8.65 -15.79 -1.99
CA VAL A 100 -9.44 -16.99 -1.67
C VAL A 100 -10.07 -16.87 -0.29
N PRO A 101 -11.29 -17.41 -0.07
CA PRO A 101 -11.86 -17.49 1.26
C PRO A 101 -10.93 -18.24 2.21
N ARG A 102 -10.71 -17.67 3.39
CA ARG A 102 -9.87 -18.28 4.42
C ARG A 102 -10.45 -19.62 4.92
N THR A 103 -9.58 -20.60 5.12
CA THR A 103 -9.88 -21.88 5.80
C THR A 103 -9.22 -21.97 7.18
N SER A 104 -9.69 -22.89 8.03
CA SER A 104 -9.05 -23.18 9.31
C SER A 104 -7.59 -23.65 9.10
N GLY A 105 -6.66 -23.14 9.90
CA GLY A 105 -5.22 -23.43 9.78
C GLY A 105 -4.41 -22.41 8.98
N GLU A 106 -5.04 -21.37 8.43
CA GLU A 106 -4.35 -20.25 7.79
C GLU A 106 -4.15 -19.11 8.79
N ASP A 107 -2.95 -19.04 9.36
CA ASP A 107 -2.60 -18.04 10.38
C ASP A 107 -2.39 -16.65 9.78
N ASP A 108 -1.79 -16.59 8.59
CA ASP A 108 -1.57 -15.34 7.85
C ASP A 108 -2.70 -15.13 6.84
N TYR A 109 -3.51 -14.09 7.04
CA TYR A 109 -4.65 -13.79 6.16
C TYR A 109 -5.04 -12.32 6.19
N LEU A 110 -5.75 -11.90 5.15
CA LEU A 110 -6.28 -10.56 5.00
C LEU A 110 -7.70 -10.45 5.59
N PHE A 111 -7.90 -9.54 6.53
CA PHE A 111 -9.21 -9.10 6.96
C PHE A 111 -9.61 -7.84 6.18
N ILE A 112 -10.68 -7.93 5.39
CA ILE A 112 -11.23 -6.80 4.64
C ILE A 112 -12.39 -6.22 5.44
N GLY A 113 -12.31 -4.95 5.84
CA GLY A 113 -13.30 -4.32 6.72
C GLY A 113 -13.34 -2.80 6.67
N LYS A 114 -14.39 -2.22 7.25
CA LYS A 114 -14.50 -0.77 7.47
C LYS A 114 -13.84 -0.45 8.81
N VAL A 115 -12.62 0.07 8.79
CA VAL A 115 -11.86 0.37 10.01
C VAL A 115 -11.63 1.88 10.13
N ASP A 116 -10.82 2.44 9.23
CA ASP A 116 -10.56 3.88 9.16
C ASP A 116 -10.00 4.21 7.77
N GLY A 117 -10.69 5.03 6.99
CA GLY A 117 -10.25 5.41 5.64
C GLY A 117 -9.93 4.22 4.72
N CYS A 118 -9.02 4.46 3.76
CA CYS A 118 -8.57 3.48 2.77
C CYS A 118 -7.07 3.21 3.02
N PHE A 119 -6.71 1.99 3.43
CA PHE A 119 -5.30 1.62 3.58
C PHE A 119 -5.09 0.10 3.64
N SER A 120 -3.86 -0.33 3.34
CA SER A 120 -3.34 -1.64 3.74
C SER A 120 -1.83 -1.61 3.98
N GLU A 121 -1.34 -2.62 4.69
CA GLU A 121 0.09 -2.92 4.78
C GLU A 121 0.64 -3.40 3.43
N VAL A 122 1.91 -3.10 3.16
CA VAL A 122 2.55 -3.51 1.91
C VAL A 122 3.11 -4.93 1.99
N GLY A 123 2.57 -5.79 1.13
CA GLY A 123 2.88 -7.22 1.05
C GLY A 123 2.30 -8.01 2.22
N ARG A 124 2.66 -9.28 2.32
CA ARG A 124 2.24 -10.17 3.41
C ARG A 124 2.86 -9.75 4.74
N THR A 125 2.05 -9.67 5.78
CA THR A 125 2.48 -9.64 7.19
C THR A 125 2.16 -10.97 7.88
N SER A 126 2.66 -11.16 9.10
CA SER A 126 2.33 -12.35 9.90
C SER A 126 1.05 -12.10 10.70
N GLY A 127 0.19 -13.12 10.77
CA GLY A 127 -1.11 -13.06 11.43
C GLY A 127 -2.17 -12.34 10.59
N VAL A 128 -3.06 -11.62 11.28
CA VAL A 128 -4.14 -10.87 10.63
C VAL A 128 -3.60 -9.55 10.08
N GLN A 129 -3.71 -9.38 8.77
CA GLN A 129 -3.46 -8.12 8.07
C GLN A 129 -4.77 -7.43 7.75
N VAL A 130 -4.87 -6.11 7.96
CA VAL A 130 -6.09 -5.36 7.64
C VAL A 130 -5.98 -4.72 6.25
N LEU A 131 -7.04 -4.85 5.47
CA LEU A 131 -7.37 -3.98 4.34
C LEU A 131 -8.60 -3.16 4.76
N SER A 132 -8.38 -1.87 5.06
CA SER A 132 -9.46 -0.95 5.40
C SER A 132 -10.04 -0.37 4.12
N LEU A 133 -11.34 -0.59 3.91
CA LEU A 133 -12.12 0.01 2.84
C LEU A 133 -13.42 0.53 3.45
N ASP A 134 -13.38 1.75 3.99
CA ASP A 134 -14.54 2.41 4.59
C ASP A 134 -15.53 2.92 3.51
N ASN A 135 -16.64 3.55 3.91
CA ASN A 135 -17.74 3.96 3.04
C ASN A 135 -17.31 4.85 1.85
N GLY A 136 -16.24 5.64 2.00
CA GLY A 136 -15.68 6.47 0.93
C GLY A 136 -14.67 5.76 0.01
N CYS A 137 -14.32 4.51 0.30
CA CYS A 137 -13.27 3.75 -0.39
C CYS A 137 -13.81 2.71 -1.37
N LEU A 138 -15.13 2.50 -1.37
CA LEU A 138 -15.78 1.43 -2.14
C LEU A 138 -16.04 1.87 -3.58
N GLU A 139 -14.97 2.27 -4.24
CA GLU A 139 -14.90 2.44 -5.69
C GLU A 139 -13.94 1.42 -6.27
N TYR A 140 -14.22 0.93 -7.48
CA TYR A 140 -13.43 -0.10 -8.13
C TYR A 140 -11.92 0.23 -8.18
N ALA A 141 -11.57 1.45 -8.59
CA ALA A 141 -10.17 1.89 -8.70
C ALA A 141 -9.45 1.90 -7.34
N THR A 142 -10.11 2.41 -6.30
CA THR A 142 -9.59 2.44 -4.93
C THR A 142 -9.39 1.02 -4.37
N ILE A 143 -10.35 0.12 -4.61
CA ILE A 143 -10.21 -1.28 -4.19
C ILE A 143 -9.01 -1.94 -4.88
N ILE A 144 -8.83 -1.73 -6.19
CA ILE A 144 -7.67 -2.24 -6.94
C ILE A 144 -6.36 -1.68 -6.36
N HIS A 145 -6.30 -0.38 -6.08
CA HIS A 145 -5.16 0.31 -5.46
C HIS A 145 -4.75 -0.34 -4.14
N GLU A 146 -5.69 -0.43 -3.19
CA GLU A 146 -5.39 -0.97 -1.86
C GLU A 146 -5.03 -2.47 -1.90
N MET A 147 -5.67 -3.24 -2.79
CA MET A 147 -5.28 -4.63 -3.02
C MET A 147 -3.87 -4.73 -3.63
N MET A 148 -3.38 -3.71 -4.34
CA MET A 148 -2.04 -3.71 -4.92
C MET A 148 -0.97 -3.49 -3.83
N HIS A 149 -1.30 -2.75 -2.77
CA HIS A 149 -0.51 -2.72 -1.54
C HIS A 149 -0.44 -4.10 -0.89
N VAL A 150 -1.58 -4.78 -0.71
CA VAL A 150 -1.62 -6.15 -0.18
C VAL A 150 -0.74 -7.11 -0.99
N VAL A 151 -0.76 -6.99 -2.32
CA VAL A 151 0.06 -7.80 -3.23
C VAL A 151 1.56 -7.54 -3.03
N GLY A 152 1.95 -6.31 -2.69
CA GLY A 152 3.33 -5.98 -2.32
C GLY A 152 3.92 -4.73 -2.95
N PHE A 153 3.12 -3.79 -3.43
CA PHE A 153 3.63 -2.58 -4.07
C PHE A 153 3.49 -1.33 -3.19
N TYR A 154 4.49 -0.44 -3.29
CA TYR A 154 4.45 0.91 -2.75
C TYR A 154 3.99 1.88 -3.83
N HIS A 155 3.74 3.14 -3.46
CA HIS A 155 3.30 4.12 -4.44
C HIS A 155 4.36 4.40 -5.50
N GLU A 156 3.91 4.73 -6.72
CA GLU A 156 4.82 4.99 -7.84
C GLU A 156 5.62 6.28 -7.64
N HIS A 157 5.09 7.27 -6.92
CA HIS A 157 5.85 8.47 -6.55
C HIS A 157 6.82 8.24 -5.38
N GLU A 158 6.86 7.06 -4.76
CA GLU A 158 7.83 6.75 -3.71
C GLU A 158 9.08 6.05 -4.25
N ARG A 159 9.13 5.87 -5.57
CA ARG A 159 10.27 5.30 -6.26
C ARG A 159 11.55 6.04 -5.95
N TRP A 160 12.62 5.28 -5.75
CA TRP A 160 13.95 5.86 -5.54
C TRP A 160 14.39 6.78 -6.69
N ASP A 161 14.02 6.44 -7.93
CA ASP A 161 14.33 7.20 -9.15
C ASP A 161 13.28 8.23 -9.56
N ARG A 162 12.24 8.46 -8.76
CA ARG A 162 11.13 9.36 -9.13
C ARG A 162 11.60 10.75 -9.56
N ASP A 163 12.70 11.26 -9.00
CA ASP A 163 13.16 12.62 -9.25
C ASP A 163 13.69 12.80 -10.69
N ASP A 164 13.86 11.70 -11.44
CA ASP A 164 14.11 11.75 -12.88
C ASP A 164 12.81 12.01 -13.69
N TYR A 165 11.63 11.87 -13.06
CA TYR A 165 10.31 11.83 -13.69
C TYR A 165 9.33 12.87 -13.15
N ILE A 166 9.38 13.17 -11.86
CA ILE A 166 8.52 14.15 -11.20
C ILE A 166 9.35 15.14 -10.38
N ASP A 167 8.81 16.34 -10.17
CA ASP A 167 9.31 17.31 -9.19
C ASP A 167 8.36 17.33 -7.98
N ILE A 168 8.93 17.21 -6.78
CA ILE A 168 8.19 17.36 -5.52
C ILE A 168 8.31 18.82 -5.05
N ILE A 169 7.16 19.45 -4.83
CA ILE A 169 7.00 20.85 -4.45
C ILE A 169 6.78 20.92 -2.94
N TRP A 170 7.85 20.68 -2.19
CA TRP A 170 7.82 20.52 -0.72
C TRP A 170 7.13 21.65 0.03
N GLN A 171 7.23 22.88 -0.46
CA GLN A 171 6.60 24.04 0.15
C GLN A 171 5.06 24.00 0.14
N ASN A 172 4.43 23.23 -0.75
CA ASN A 172 2.98 23.10 -0.87
C ASN A 172 2.42 21.93 -0.05
N ILE A 173 3.28 21.02 0.44
CA ILE A 173 2.86 19.83 1.20
C ILE A 173 2.52 20.23 2.63
N ASP A 174 1.46 19.63 3.17
CA ASP A 174 1.14 19.67 4.60
C ASP A 174 2.32 19.12 5.42
N ARG A 175 2.72 19.86 6.45
CA ARG A 175 3.86 19.49 7.30
C ARG A 175 3.65 18.13 7.98
N ALA A 176 2.40 17.75 8.27
CA ALA A 176 2.05 16.47 8.87
C ALA A 176 2.14 15.28 7.91
N ALA A 177 2.28 15.52 6.60
CA ALA A 177 2.30 14.49 5.55
C ALA A 177 3.63 14.44 4.77
N LEU A 178 4.69 15.09 5.25
CA LEU A 178 5.98 15.11 4.56
C LEU A 178 6.60 13.72 4.40
N ASP A 179 6.32 12.82 5.33
CA ASP A 179 6.72 11.41 5.32
C ASP A 179 6.07 10.61 4.18
N GLN A 180 4.86 10.99 3.73
CA GLN A 180 4.12 10.36 2.61
C GLN A 180 4.78 10.60 1.24
N PHE A 181 5.79 11.47 1.20
CA PHE A 181 6.61 11.73 0.03
C PHE A 181 8.03 11.17 0.22
N GLY A 182 8.26 10.33 1.22
CA GLY A 182 9.50 9.59 1.38
C GLY A 182 9.81 8.74 0.14
N LYS A 183 11.10 8.44 -0.09
CA LYS A 183 11.47 7.42 -1.07
C LYS A 183 11.61 6.10 -0.34
N VAL A 184 11.08 5.03 -0.90
CA VAL A 184 11.23 3.71 -0.31
C VAL A 184 12.65 3.20 -0.57
N ASP A 185 13.26 2.66 0.49
CA ASP A 185 14.63 2.15 0.47
C ASP A 185 14.80 1.02 -0.56
N LEU A 186 15.84 1.14 -1.38
CA LEU A 186 16.17 0.14 -2.40
C LEU A 186 16.32 -1.27 -1.80
N SER A 187 16.87 -1.44 -0.59
CA SER A 187 17.04 -2.74 0.08
C SER A 187 15.73 -3.51 0.32
N LYS A 188 14.57 -2.86 0.12
CA LYS A 188 13.24 -3.43 0.37
C LYS A 188 12.39 -3.54 -0.88
N THR A 189 12.73 -2.86 -1.98
CA THR A 189 11.91 -2.81 -3.20
C THR A 189 12.57 -3.44 -4.44
N SER A 190 11.89 -3.53 -5.59
CA SER A 190 12.35 -3.91 -6.93
C SER A 190 11.41 -3.30 -7.99
N TYR A 191 11.90 -2.73 -9.10
CA TYR A 191 11.02 -2.28 -10.20
C TYR A 191 10.58 -3.43 -11.11
N TYR A 192 11.12 -4.64 -10.91
CA TYR A 192 10.91 -5.77 -11.81
C TYR A 192 11.27 -5.43 -13.27
N GLY A 193 12.26 -4.57 -13.47
CA GLY A 193 12.72 -4.13 -14.80
C GLY A 193 11.76 -3.21 -15.55
N GLN A 194 10.73 -2.69 -14.89
CA GLN A 194 9.73 -1.83 -15.52
C GLN A 194 10.08 -0.34 -15.43
N PRO A 195 9.69 0.49 -16.43
CA PRO A 195 9.92 1.94 -16.41
C PRO A 195 9.04 2.64 -15.37
N TYR A 196 9.26 3.95 -15.17
CA TYR A 196 8.36 4.79 -14.37
C TYR A 196 7.00 4.94 -15.05
N ASP A 197 5.93 4.78 -14.28
CA ASP A 197 4.58 4.73 -14.81
C ASP A 197 3.67 5.83 -14.25
N TYR A 198 3.57 6.94 -14.98
CA TYR A 198 2.63 8.01 -14.65
C TYR A 198 1.15 7.59 -14.69
N LYS A 199 0.83 6.44 -15.31
CA LYS A 199 -0.54 5.91 -15.41
C LYS A 199 -0.83 4.85 -14.34
N SER A 200 0.13 4.56 -13.46
CA SER A 200 -0.03 3.53 -12.45
C SER A 200 -1.21 3.86 -11.55
N ILE A 201 -1.99 2.84 -11.19
CA ILE A 201 -3.04 2.96 -10.18
C ILE A 201 -2.47 3.40 -8.83
N LEU A 202 -1.17 3.18 -8.60
CA LEU A 202 -0.43 3.54 -7.39
C LEU A 202 0.25 4.91 -7.44
N HIS A 203 -0.01 5.72 -8.47
CA HIS A 203 0.54 7.08 -8.52
C HIS A 203 -0.43 8.07 -7.87
N TYR A 204 0.03 8.86 -6.90
CA TYR A 204 -0.77 9.96 -6.36
C TYR A 204 -1.09 11.03 -7.41
N ASP A 205 -2.18 11.77 -7.18
CA ASP A 205 -2.50 12.95 -7.96
C ASP A 205 -1.58 14.13 -7.61
N SER A 206 -1.65 15.19 -8.41
CA SER A 206 -0.78 16.37 -8.26
C SER A 206 -1.08 17.22 -7.02
N LEU A 207 -2.25 17.08 -6.40
CA LEU A 207 -2.72 17.86 -5.25
C LEU A 207 -2.68 17.07 -3.93
N ALA A 208 -2.23 15.81 -3.96
CA ALA A 208 -2.12 14.96 -2.78
C ALA A 208 -1.44 15.71 -1.62
N PHE A 209 -2.12 15.75 -0.47
CA PHE A 209 -1.68 16.41 0.77
C PHE A 209 -1.28 17.90 0.61
N SER A 210 -1.87 18.61 -0.35
CA SER A 210 -1.67 20.05 -0.50
C SER A 210 -2.30 20.83 0.66
N LYS A 211 -1.53 21.72 1.27
CA LYS A 211 -2.03 22.63 2.32
C LYS A 211 -2.61 23.94 1.79
N ASN A 212 -2.40 24.23 0.52
CA ASN A 212 -2.69 25.53 -0.08
C ASN A 212 -3.42 25.45 -1.42
N GLY A 213 -3.89 24.26 -1.82
CA GLY A 213 -4.59 24.02 -3.08
C GLY A 213 -3.71 24.08 -4.33
N TYR A 214 -2.39 24.25 -4.17
CA TYR A 214 -1.44 24.20 -5.27
C TYR A 214 -0.79 22.81 -5.38
N PRO A 215 -0.31 22.41 -6.57
CA PRO A 215 0.33 21.12 -6.77
C PRO A 215 1.48 20.85 -5.79
N THR A 216 1.50 19.65 -5.23
CA THR A 216 2.60 19.10 -4.41
C THR A 216 3.56 18.28 -5.24
N MET A 217 3.15 17.81 -6.42
CA MET A 217 4.02 17.16 -7.39
C MET A 217 3.63 17.48 -8.83
N LEU A 218 4.62 17.56 -9.71
CA LEU A 218 4.42 17.79 -11.15
C LEU A 218 5.28 16.83 -11.99
N PRO A 219 4.71 16.18 -13.02
CA PRO A 219 5.48 15.42 -13.99
C PRO A 219 6.40 16.32 -14.82
N LYS A 220 7.65 15.86 -15.01
CA LYS A 220 8.63 16.52 -15.88
C LYS A 220 8.26 16.40 -17.35
N GLN A 221 7.59 15.31 -17.70
CA GLN A 221 7.09 15.11 -19.05
C GLN A 221 5.77 15.87 -19.27
N LYS A 222 5.74 16.74 -20.27
CA LYS A 222 4.54 17.51 -20.66
C LYS A 222 3.38 16.57 -20.99
N GLY A 223 2.18 16.95 -20.58
CA GLY A 223 0.94 16.21 -20.83
C GLY A 223 0.57 15.18 -19.75
N TYR A 224 1.47 14.86 -18.80
CA TYR A 224 1.18 13.88 -17.75
C TYR A 224 0.57 14.46 -16.47
N ALA A 225 0.51 15.79 -16.34
CA ALA A 225 -0.04 16.43 -15.13
C ALA A 225 -1.50 16.05 -14.85
N SER A 226 -2.31 15.86 -15.90
CA SER A 226 -3.70 15.36 -15.80
C SER A 226 -3.81 13.83 -15.83
N THR A 227 -2.69 13.12 -15.93
CA THR A 227 -2.67 11.64 -16.02
C THR A 227 -2.45 11.01 -14.65
N ILE A 228 -1.50 11.54 -13.86
CA ILE A 228 -1.19 11.01 -12.54
C ILE A 228 -2.41 11.08 -11.61
N GLY A 229 -2.60 10.05 -10.78
CA GLY A 229 -3.73 9.95 -9.84
C GLY A 229 -5.11 9.76 -10.46
N ASN A 230 -5.23 9.58 -11.78
CA ASN A 230 -6.52 9.47 -12.47
C ASN A 230 -6.80 8.08 -13.05
N ALA A 231 -5.96 7.10 -12.73
CA ALA A 231 -6.11 5.72 -13.20
C ALA A 231 -7.45 5.12 -12.75
N LYS A 232 -8.08 4.35 -13.64
CA LYS A 232 -9.37 3.68 -13.40
C LYS A 232 -9.27 2.17 -13.26
N ASP A 233 -8.10 1.62 -13.58
CA ASP A 233 -7.74 0.21 -13.53
C ASP A 233 -6.20 0.14 -13.53
N PHE A 234 -5.62 -1.06 -13.46
CA PHE A 234 -4.21 -1.30 -13.67
C PHE A 234 -3.72 -0.70 -15.00
N SER A 235 -2.53 -0.14 -14.98
CA SER A 235 -1.77 0.03 -16.20
C SER A 235 -1.19 -1.31 -16.69
N GLU A 236 -0.73 -1.34 -17.94
CA GLU A 236 0.04 -2.48 -18.46
C GLU A 236 1.32 -2.74 -17.64
N ILE A 237 1.93 -1.68 -17.11
CA ILE A 237 3.14 -1.75 -16.30
C ILE A 237 2.84 -2.30 -14.90
N ASP A 238 1.70 -1.94 -14.29
CA ASP A 238 1.25 -2.51 -13.02
C ASP A 238 1.13 -4.04 -13.13
N LEU A 239 0.46 -4.52 -14.18
CA LEU A 239 0.31 -5.95 -14.46
C LEU A 239 1.65 -6.63 -14.73
N ALA A 240 2.53 -5.99 -15.51
CA ALA A 240 3.87 -6.52 -15.78
C ALA A 240 4.70 -6.66 -14.49
N LYS A 241 4.60 -5.69 -13.56
CA LYS A 241 5.24 -5.76 -12.26
C LYS A 241 4.69 -6.92 -11.43
N ILE A 242 3.37 -7.06 -11.29
CA ILE A 242 2.73 -8.14 -10.53
C ILE A 242 3.15 -9.51 -11.09
N ASN A 243 2.98 -9.69 -12.39
CA ASN A 243 3.22 -10.97 -13.06
C ASN A 243 4.68 -11.41 -12.98
N ARG A 244 5.62 -10.45 -12.99
CA ARG A 244 7.04 -10.73 -12.81
C ARG A 244 7.42 -10.96 -11.35
N MET A 245 6.82 -10.24 -10.40
CA MET A 245 7.07 -10.44 -8.98
C MET A 245 6.65 -11.84 -8.51
N TYR A 246 5.49 -12.32 -8.97
CA TYR A 246 4.96 -13.61 -8.58
C TYR A 246 5.26 -14.75 -9.55
N ASP A 247 6.11 -14.48 -10.55
CA ASP A 247 6.53 -15.44 -11.59
C ASP A 247 5.34 -16.16 -12.25
N CYS A 248 4.31 -15.40 -12.62
CA CYS A 248 3.04 -15.95 -13.10
C CYS A 248 3.19 -16.78 -14.38
N GLN A 249 4.21 -16.53 -15.20
CA GLN A 249 4.47 -17.28 -16.43
C GLN A 249 4.95 -18.72 -16.18
N ASN A 250 5.58 -18.97 -15.03
CA ASN A 250 6.10 -20.28 -14.65
C ASN A 250 5.28 -20.96 -13.56
N LYS A 251 4.31 -20.27 -12.96
CA LYS A 251 3.40 -20.89 -12.00
C LYS A 251 2.44 -21.84 -12.71
N GLN A 252 2.47 -23.08 -12.24
CA GLN A 252 1.51 -24.12 -12.56
C GLN A 252 0.49 -24.22 -11.42
N TYR A 253 -0.77 -23.83 -11.66
CA TYR A 253 -1.85 -24.23 -10.78
C TYR A 253 -2.35 -25.60 -11.22
N GLY A 254 -2.08 -26.62 -10.42
CA GLY A 254 -2.45 -28.00 -10.74
C GLY A 254 -1.82 -28.56 -12.04
N GLY A 255 -0.68 -28.04 -12.51
CA GLY A 255 -0.04 -28.51 -13.75
C GLY A 255 -0.45 -27.78 -15.03
N ILE A 256 -1.26 -26.72 -14.96
CA ILE A 256 -1.61 -25.86 -16.10
C ILE A 256 -0.88 -24.52 -15.95
N ARG A 257 -0.15 -24.07 -16.98
CA ARG A 257 0.54 -22.77 -16.96
C ARG A 257 -0.51 -21.65 -17.02
N PHE A 258 -0.27 -20.51 -16.39
CA PHE A 258 -1.18 -19.36 -16.43
C PHE A 258 -1.55 -18.91 -17.87
N ALA A 259 -0.63 -19.07 -18.82
CA ALA A 259 -0.86 -18.80 -20.24
C ALA A 259 -1.90 -19.74 -20.90
N ASP A 260 -2.23 -20.86 -20.26
CA ASP A 260 -3.17 -21.88 -20.74
C ASP A 260 -4.52 -21.82 -19.97
N CYS A 261 -4.75 -20.79 -19.15
CA CYS A 261 -5.94 -20.67 -18.31
C CYS A 261 -7.15 -20.08 -19.05
N GLU A 262 -7.75 -20.91 -19.89
CA GLU A 262 -8.95 -20.58 -20.66
C GLU A 262 -9.93 -21.75 -20.67
N ASP A 263 -11.22 -21.42 -20.84
CA ASP A 263 -12.22 -22.43 -21.19
C ASP A 263 -12.11 -22.72 -22.69
N ARG A 264 -11.79 -23.97 -23.03
CA ARG A 264 -11.63 -24.41 -24.42
C ARG A 264 -12.95 -24.74 -25.11
N ILE A 265 -14.04 -24.77 -24.34
CA ILE A 265 -15.40 -24.98 -24.86
C ILE A 265 -16.34 -23.92 -24.29
N THR A 266 -17.31 -23.49 -25.08
CA THR A 266 -18.25 -22.42 -24.72
C THR A 266 -19.34 -22.86 -23.74
N VAL A 267 -19.53 -24.16 -23.56
CA VAL A 267 -20.57 -24.73 -22.70
C VAL A 267 -20.15 -24.86 -21.24
N CYS A 268 -18.94 -24.43 -20.87
CA CYS A 268 -18.40 -24.59 -19.52
C CYS A 268 -19.31 -24.01 -18.44
N TRP A 269 -19.94 -22.86 -18.70
CA TRP A 269 -20.85 -22.21 -17.77
C TRP A 269 -22.09 -23.05 -17.43
N TRP A 270 -22.55 -23.93 -18.33
CA TRP A 270 -23.69 -24.84 -18.09
C TRP A 270 -23.29 -26.07 -17.25
N SER A 271 -21.98 -26.27 -17.05
CA SER A 271 -21.40 -27.47 -16.43
C SER A 271 -20.60 -27.17 -15.16
N GLN A 272 -20.83 -26.00 -14.55
CA GLN A 272 -20.08 -25.54 -13.38
C GLN A 272 -20.30 -26.44 -12.15
N ASP A 273 -21.47 -27.06 -12.05
CA ASP A 273 -21.79 -28.08 -11.03
C ASP A 273 -20.85 -29.30 -11.09
N ARG A 274 -20.26 -29.57 -12.26
CA ARG A 274 -19.37 -30.71 -12.50
C ARG A 274 -17.92 -30.44 -12.09
N CYS A 275 -17.56 -29.19 -11.80
CA CYS A 275 -16.21 -28.80 -11.40
C CYS A 275 -15.73 -29.52 -10.13
N HIS A 276 -16.64 -29.93 -9.25
CA HIS A 276 -16.32 -30.66 -8.02
C HIS A 276 -16.43 -32.19 -8.16
N SER A 277 -16.75 -32.71 -9.34
CA SER A 277 -16.88 -34.15 -9.58
C SER A 277 -15.52 -34.83 -9.75
N PRO A 278 -15.11 -35.77 -8.88
CA PRO A 278 -13.82 -36.46 -9.01
C PRO A 278 -13.67 -37.23 -10.33
N ARG A 279 -14.77 -37.78 -10.85
CA ARG A 279 -14.79 -38.51 -12.12
C ARG A 279 -14.55 -37.61 -13.32
N LEU A 280 -14.99 -36.36 -13.24
CA LEU A 280 -14.90 -35.40 -14.34
C LEU A 280 -13.75 -34.41 -14.15
N HIS A 281 -13.01 -34.49 -13.03
CA HIS A 281 -11.96 -33.54 -12.66
C HIS A 281 -10.99 -33.25 -13.81
N ASN A 282 -10.41 -34.30 -14.44
CA ASN A 282 -9.45 -34.12 -15.53
C ASN A 282 -10.09 -33.50 -16.78
N MET A 283 -11.33 -33.85 -17.09
CA MET A 283 -12.06 -33.31 -18.25
C MET A 283 -12.43 -31.84 -18.02
N MET A 284 -12.98 -31.53 -16.85
CA MET A 284 -13.33 -30.16 -16.47
C MET A 284 -12.07 -29.29 -16.37
N LYS A 285 -10.94 -29.86 -15.93
CA LYS A 285 -9.64 -29.19 -15.90
C LYS A 285 -9.03 -28.97 -17.28
N ALA A 286 -9.27 -29.84 -18.24
CA ALA A 286 -8.77 -29.67 -19.60
C ALA A 286 -9.62 -28.72 -20.45
N LEU A 287 -10.95 -28.71 -20.24
CA LEU A 287 -11.89 -28.00 -21.10
C LEU A 287 -12.47 -26.74 -20.48
N CYS A 288 -12.61 -26.72 -19.15
CA CYS A 288 -13.31 -25.68 -18.40
C CYS A 288 -12.45 -25.15 -17.24
N ALA A 289 -11.14 -25.05 -17.47
CA ALA A 289 -10.15 -24.73 -16.44
C ALA A 289 -10.48 -23.41 -15.74
N LYS A 290 -10.92 -22.41 -16.50
CA LYS A 290 -11.28 -21.07 -16.03
C LYS A 290 -12.62 -21.06 -15.31
N THR A 291 -13.68 -21.64 -15.90
CA THR A 291 -15.01 -21.73 -15.26
C THR A 291 -14.98 -22.51 -13.94
N CYS A 292 -14.14 -23.56 -13.87
CA CYS A 292 -14.00 -24.39 -12.68
C CYS A 292 -12.96 -23.92 -11.68
N ASN A 293 -12.30 -22.78 -11.94
CA ASN A 293 -11.29 -22.21 -11.06
C ASN A 293 -10.14 -23.21 -10.75
N PHE A 294 -9.79 -24.07 -11.72
CA PHE A 294 -8.62 -24.96 -11.63
C PHE A 294 -7.31 -24.23 -11.91
N CYS A 295 -7.46 -23.10 -12.59
CA CYS A 295 -6.55 -21.98 -12.70
C CYS A 295 -7.45 -20.73 -12.59
#